data_AF-F9SZY6-F1
#
_entry.id   AF-F9SZY6-F1
#
_cell.length_a   1.000
_cell.length_b   1.000
_cell.length_c   1.000
_cell.angle_alpha   90.00
_cell.angle_beta   90.00
_cell.angle_gamma   90.00
#
_symmetry.space_group_name_H-M   'P 1'
#
loop_
_entity.id
_entity.type
_entity.pdbx_description
1 polymer ?
#
loop_
_entity_poly.entity_id
_entity_poly.type
_entity_poly.pdbx_seq_one_letter_code
_entity_poly.pdbx_strand_id
1 'polypeptide(L)'
;MGGESMKKLTTITYLAASRKDLNYHLEQLKPAFAGSDCPKSEWLEMVSRVKSGEAALYVIKSKGVLLRFVGRVIDGAYHINAMCGKGLHQAAPLIIQRCLAMGYQSITYSTYRLGMGRILAGFGFELDKLVTPTERRYLLDLGGVYG
;
A
#
# COMPACT_ATOMS: atom_id res chain seq x y z
N MET A 1 0.42 39.40 -12.49
CA MET A 1 0.19 38.82 -11.15
C MET A 1 -0.06 37.34 -11.33
N GLY A 2 0.90 36.51 -10.92
CA GLY A 2 0.89 35.07 -11.19
C GLY A 2 -0.20 34.37 -10.38
N GLY A 3 -1.08 33.66 -11.05
CA GLY A 3 -2.03 32.77 -10.39
C GLY A 3 -1.26 31.66 -9.70
N GLU A 4 -1.31 31.63 -8.37
CA GLU A 4 -0.93 30.46 -7.60
C GLU A 4 -1.73 29.27 -8.13
N SER A 5 -1.06 28.40 -8.87
CA SER A 5 -1.63 27.13 -9.26
C SER A 5 -1.85 26.36 -7.98
N MET A 6 -3.10 26.33 -7.52
CA MET A 6 -3.55 25.58 -6.35
C MET A 6 -3.08 24.13 -6.53
N LYS A 7 -1.94 23.77 -5.93
CA LYS A 7 -1.44 22.39 -5.95
C LYS A 7 -2.54 21.54 -5.35
N LYS A 8 -3.26 20.77 -6.19
CA LYS A 8 -4.24 19.81 -5.70
C LYS A 8 -3.53 18.90 -4.71
N LEU A 9 -3.87 19.05 -3.43
CA LEU A 9 -3.37 18.21 -2.36
C LEU A 9 -3.67 16.75 -2.70
N THR A 10 -2.62 15.95 -2.80
CA THR A 10 -2.77 14.50 -2.89
C THR A 10 -3.16 14.01 -1.49
N THR A 11 -4.36 13.47 -1.35
CA THR A 11 -4.90 13.01 -0.04
C THR A 11 -5.06 11.49 -0.05
N ILE A 12 -4.68 10.86 1.06
CA ILE A 12 -5.00 9.45 1.33
C ILE A 12 -6.39 9.38 1.95
N THR A 13 -7.33 8.72 1.28
CA THR A 13 -8.70 8.55 1.75
C THR A 13 -8.90 7.13 2.27
N TYR A 14 -9.28 6.99 3.54
CA TYR A 14 -9.75 5.72 4.10
C TYR A 14 -11.15 5.36 3.57
N LEU A 15 -11.36 4.09 3.20
CA LEU A 15 -12.67 3.56 2.82
C LEU A 15 -13.22 2.67 3.94
N ALA A 16 -14.24 3.15 4.63
CA ALA A 16 -14.94 2.38 5.66
C ALA A 16 -15.60 1.11 5.08
N ALA A 17 -15.65 0.06 5.88
CA ALA A 17 -16.25 -1.23 5.49
C ALA A 17 -17.74 -1.12 5.11
N SER A 18 -18.46 -0.11 5.62
CA SER A 18 -19.88 0.14 5.32
C SER A 18 -20.13 0.87 3.99
N ARG A 19 -19.07 1.27 3.28
CA ARG A 19 -19.21 2.09 2.06
C ARG A 19 -19.82 1.28 0.92
N LYS A 20 -20.83 1.85 0.24
CA LYS A 20 -21.58 1.17 -0.84
C LYS A 20 -20.71 0.67 -2.01
N ASP A 21 -19.66 1.40 -2.35
CA ASP A 21 -18.73 1.09 -3.44
C ASP A 21 -17.47 0.32 -2.98
N LEU A 22 -17.40 -0.15 -1.73
CA LEU A 22 -16.23 -0.86 -1.20
C LEU A 22 -15.83 -2.06 -2.06
N ASN A 23 -16.80 -2.89 -2.44
CA ASN A 23 -16.54 -4.09 -3.26
C ASN A 23 -15.92 -3.73 -4.62
N TYR A 24 -16.36 -2.63 -5.24
CA TYR A 24 -15.73 -2.14 -6.47
C TYR A 24 -14.24 -1.86 -6.24
N HIS A 25 -13.86 -1.21 -5.13
CA HIS A 25 -12.47 -0.92 -4.83
C HIS A 25 -11.64 -2.18 -4.51
N LEU A 26 -12.22 -3.16 -3.82
CA LEU A 26 -11.58 -4.45 -3.52
C LEU A 26 -11.31 -5.28 -4.78
N GLU A 27 -12.25 -5.27 -5.74
CA GLU A 27 -12.11 -5.94 -7.03
C GLU A 27 -10.91 -5.39 -7.83
N GLN A 28 -10.65 -4.08 -7.76
CA GLN A 28 -9.50 -3.45 -8.42
C GLN A 28 -8.14 -3.86 -7.85
N LEU A 29 -8.10 -4.58 -6.72
CA LEU A 29 -6.86 -5.08 -6.10
C LEU A 29 -6.52 -6.51 -6.50
N LYS A 30 -7.40 -7.24 -7.20
CA LYS A 30 -7.11 -8.60 -7.69
C LYS A 30 -5.76 -8.73 -8.42
N PRO A 31 -5.34 -7.77 -9.26
CA PRO A 31 -4.02 -7.85 -9.92
C PRO A 31 -2.82 -7.83 -8.97
N ALA A 32 -2.97 -7.39 -7.72
CA ALA A 32 -1.89 -7.42 -6.73
C ALA A 32 -1.47 -8.85 -6.38
N PHE A 33 -2.39 -9.81 -6.49
CA PHE A 33 -2.21 -11.23 -6.20
C PHE A 33 -1.81 -12.05 -7.44
N ALA A 34 -1.63 -11.38 -8.59
CA ALA A 34 -1.18 -12.05 -9.80
C ALA A 34 0.26 -12.58 -9.60
N GLY A 35 0.41 -13.91 -9.62
CA GLY A 35 1.66 -14.61 -9.35
C GLY A 35 1.69 -15.37 -8.02
N SER A 36 0.67 -15.21 -7.16
CA SER A 36 0.45 -16.12 -6.03
C SER A 36 0.12 -17.54 -6.52
N ASP A 37 0.45 -18.54 -5.72
CA ASP A 37 0.06 -19.95 -5.94
C ASP A 37 -1.46 -20.15 -5.71
N CYS A 38 -2.09 -19.28 -4.90
CA CYS A 38 -3.52 -19.32 -4.61
C CYS A 38 -4.20 -17.93 -4.63
N PRO A 39 -4.16 -17.19 -5.76
CA PRO A 39 -4.54 -15.76 -5.82
C PRO A 39 -5.95 -15.46 -5.32
N LYS A 40 -6.90 -16.35 -5.60
CA LYS A 40 -8.30 -16.20 -5.16
C LYS A 40 -8.42 -16.30 -3.64
N SER A 41 -7.69 -17.22 -3.03
CA SER A 41 -7.75 -17.46 -1.59
C SER A 41 -7.18 -16.26 -0.82
N GLU A 42 -5.98 -15.81 -1.19
CA GLU A 42 -5.35 -14.64 -0.57
C GLU A 42 -6.16 -13.35 -0.78
N TRP A 43 -6.75 -13.17 -1.96
CA TRP A 43 -7.65 -12.03 -2.20
C TRP A 43 -8.89 -12.10 -1.29
N LEU A 44 -9.52 -13.28 -1.15
CA LEU A 44 -10.66 -13.45 -0.24
C LEU A 44 -10.29 -13.22 1.22
N GLU A 45 -9.10 -13.67 1.64
CA GLU A 45 -8.56 -13.43 2.97
C GLU A 45 -8.35 -11.93 3.23
N MET A 46 -7.75 -11.21 2.27
CA MET A 46 -7.61 -9.75 2.34
C MET A 46 -8.99 -9.07 2.43
N VAL A 47 -9.96 -9.48 1.62
CA VAL A 47 -11.34 -8.95 1.66
C VAL A 47 -11.97 -9.18 3.03
N SER A 48 -11.80 -10.38 3.60
CA SER A 48 -12.32 -10.72 4.93
C SER A 48 -11.76 -9.77 5.99
N ARG A 49 -10.44 -9.56 6.00
CA ARG A 49 -9.77 -8.64 6.95
C ARG A 49 -10.22 -7.19 6.80
N VAL A 50 -10.42 -6.72 5.57
CA VAL A 50 -10.95 -5.36 5.34
C VAL A 50 -12.37 -5.24 5.89
N LYS A 51 -13.19 -6.28 5.75
CA LYS A 51 -14.57 -6.28 6.23
C LYS A 51 -14.67 -6.45 7.75
N SER A 52 -13.76 -7.19 8.38
CA SER A 52 -13.71 -7.34 9.85
C SER A 52 -13.04 -6.14 10.55
N GLY A 53 -12.34 -5.28 9.81
CA GLY A 53 -11.62 -4.13 10.37
C GLY A 53 -10.17 -4.46 10.78
N GLU A 54 -9.71 -5.69 10.57
CA GLU A 54 -8.31 -6.10 10.77
C GLU A 54 -7.34 -5.53 9.73
N ALA A 55 -7.88 -5.00 8.62
CA ALA A 55 -7.11 -4.28 7.62
C ALA A 55 -7.89 -3.06 7.12
N ALA A 56 -7.18 -2.06 6.63
CA ALA A 56 -7.77 -0.84 6.12
C ALA A 56 -7.49 -0.67 4.63
N LEU A 57 -8.54 -0.33 3.88
CA LEU A 57 -8.46 -0.01 2.46
C LEU A 57 -8.37 1.51 2.27
N TYR A 58 -7.41 1.94 1.48
CA TYR A 58 -7.14 3.34 1.18
C TYR A 58 -7.15 3.61 -0.32
N VAL A 59 -7.49 4.85 -0.67
CA VAL A 59 -7.45 5.36 -2.04
C VAL A 59 -6.72 6.69 -2.07
N ILE A 60 -5.80 6.83 -3.02
CA ILE A 60 -5.10 8.08 -3.33
C ILE A 60 -5.52 8.53 -4.72
N LYS A 61 -6.05 9.76 -4.81
CA LYS A 61 -6.49 10.38 -6.06
C LYS A 61 -5.88 11.77 -6.20
N SER A 62 -5.17 12.01 -7.30
CA SER A 62 -4.73 13.34 -7.73
C SER A 62 -4.42 13.33 -9.24
N LYS A 63 -3.94 14.44 -9.81
CA LYS A 63 -3.62 14.50 -11.25
C LYS A 63 -2.48 13.51 -11.55
N GLY A 64 -2.78 12.47 -12.33
CA GLY A 64 -1.82 11.42 -12.67
C GLY A 64 -1.73 10.28 -11.65
N VAL A 65 -2.45 10.35 -10.53
CA VAL A 65 -2.45 9.34 -9.47
C VAL A 65 -3.86 8.76 -9.27
N LEU A 66 -3.94 7.43 -9.36
CA LEU A 66 -5.09 6.67 -8.87
C LEU A 66 -4.54 5.37 -8.30
N LEU A 67 -4.37 5.33 -6.99
CA LEU A 67 -3.86 4.15 -6.28
C LEU A 67 -4.87 3.67 -5.26
N ARG A 68 -4.95 2.36 -5.13
CA ARG A 68 -5.65 1.65 -4.07
C ARG A 68 -4.64 0.79 -3.37
N PHE A 69 -4.69 0.74 -2.05
CA PHE A 69 -3.88 -0.19 -1.29
C PHE A 69 -4.58 -0.61 -0.01
N VAL A 70 -4.27 -1.81 0.45
CA VAL A 70 -4.68 -2.32 1.75
C VAL A 70 -3.45 -2.38 2.64
N GLY A 71 -3.61 -1.92 3.87
CA GLY A 71 -2.58 -2.02 4.88
C GLY A 71 -3.15 -2.39 6.24
N ARG A 72 -2.29 -2.96 7.09
CA ARG A 72 -2.57 -3.34 8.47
C ARG A 72 -1.31 -3.26 9.30
N VAL A 73 -1.44 -3.32 10.62
CA VAL A 73 -0.28 -3.39 11.53
C VAL A 73 0.07 -4.85 11.80
N ILE A 74 1.34 -5.22 11.65
CA ILE A 74 1.89 -6.54 12.01
C ILE A 74 3.19 -6.29 12.77
N ASP A 75 3.31 -6.81 14.00
CA ASP A 75 4.54 -6.73 14.81
C ASP A 75 5.12 -5.31 14.90
N GLY A 76 4.25 -4.30 15.01
CA GLY A 76 4.64 -2.89 15.08
C GLY A 76 4.96 -2.21 13.73
N ALA A 77 5.07 -2.96 12.63
CA ALA A 77 5.28 -2.44 11.29
C ALA A 77 3.94 -2.17 10.58
N TYR A 78 3.90 -1.12 9.75
CA TYR A 78 2.79 -0.92 8.83
C TYR A 78 2.97 -1.79 7.58
N HIS A 79 2.18 -2.84 7.47
CA HIS A 79 2.27 -3.82 6.40
C HIS A 79 1.27 -3.53 5.27
N ILE A 80 1.77 -3.27 4.07
CA ILE A 80 1.01 -3.16 2.83
C ILE A 80 0.98 -4.53 2.15
N ASN A 81 -0.18 -5.19 2.15
CA ASN A 81 -0.34 -6.52 1.56
C ASN A 81 -0.90 -6.50 0.13
N ALA A 82 -1.49 -5.39 -0.32
CA ALA A 82 -1.95 -5.26 -1.70
C ALA A 82 -1.93 -3.80 -2.15
N MET A 83 -1.48 -3.54 -3.39
CA MET A 83 -1.55 -2.21 -4.01
C MET A 83 -1.69 -2.30 -5.53
N CYS A 84 -2.65 -1.57 -6.08
CA CYS A 84 -2.92 -1.48 -7.52
C CYS A 84 -3.27 -0.05 -7.95
N GLY A 85 -2.96 0.25 -9.21
CA GLY A 85 -3.23 1.56 -9.81
C GLY A 85 -1.98 2.19 -10.41
N LYS A 86 -2.00 3.52 -10.56
CA LYS A 86 -0.95 4.31 -11.22
C LYS A 86 -0.52 5.50 -10.39
N GLY A 87 0.73 5.93 -10.61
CA GLY A 87 1.30 7.10 -9.95
C GLY A 87 2.02 6.80 -8.63
N LEU A 88 2.56 5.59 -8.46
CA LEU A 88 3.27 5.19 -7.22
C LEU A 88 4.43 6.12 -6.89
N HIS A 89 5.20 6.55 -7.89
CA HIS A 89 6.28 7.54 -7.70
C HIS A 89 5.82 8.86 -7.08
N GLN A 90 4.59 9.28 -7.32
CA GLN A 90 4.05 10.51 -6.73
C GLN A 90 3.39 10.25 -5.37
N ALA A 91 2.83 9.05 -5.17
CA ALA A 91 2.08 8.72 -3.96
C ALA A 91 2.95 8.14 -2.83
N ALA A 92 4.03 7.43 -3.14
CA ALA A 92 4.87 6.76 -2.15
C ALA A 92 5.42 7.72 -1.08
N PRO A 93 5.97 8.92 -1.42
CA PRO A 93 6.43 9.86 -0.40
C PRO A 93 5.34 10.27 0.60
N LEU A 94 4.10 10.42 0.13
CA LEU A 94 2.96 10.75 0.99
C LEU A 94 2.60 9.59 1.94
N ILE A 95 2.63 8.34 1.46
CA ILE A 95 2.39 7.15 2.28
C ILE A 95 3.47 7.04 3.36
N ILE A 96 4.74 7.22 2.98
CA ILE A 96 5.90 7.16 3.89
C ILE A 96 5.80 8.24 4.97
N GLN A 97 5.57 9.49 4.58
CA GLN A 97 5.36 10.61 5.51
C GLN A 97 4.20 10.35 6.46
N ARG A 98 3.10 9.77 5.97
CA ARG A 98 1.96 9.43 6.83
C ARG A 98 2.33 8.34 7.82
N CYS A 99 3.08 7.32 7.42
CA CYS A 99 3.51 6.26 8.32
C CYS A 99 4.46 6.79 9.41
N LEU A 100 5.42 7.63 9.03
CA LEU A 100 6.29 8.37 9.96
C LEU A 100 5.49 9.19 10.97
N ALA A 101 4.55 10.01 10.51
CA ALA A 101 3.72 10.85 11.37
C ALA A 101 2.81 10.05 12.32
N MET A 102 2.50 8.80 11.98
CA MET A 102 1.74 7.88 12.82
C MET A 102 2.64 7.11 13.81
N GLY A 103 3.96 7.30 13.75
CA GLY A 103 4.92 6.67 14.67
C GLY A 103 5.29 5.23 14.33
N TYR A 104 5.02 4.75 13.12
CA TYR A 104 5.49 3.42 12.71
C TYR A 104 7.01 3.41 12.56
N GLN A 105 7.64 2.33 13.02
CA GLN A 105 9.09 2.14 12.93
C GLN A 105 9.53 1.67 11.53
N SER A 106 8.64 0.97 10.82
CA SER A 106 8.93 0.48 9.48
C SER A 106 7.65 0.29 8.66
N ILE A 107 7.84 0.22 7.35
CA ILE A 107 6.82 -0.20 6.39
C ILE A 107 7.27 -1.51 5.77
N THR A 108 6.41 -2.52 5.76
CA THR A 108 6.65 -3.73 4.97
C THR A 108 5.70 -3.79 3.79
N TYR A 109 6.14 -4.36 2.68
CA TYR A 109 5.38 -4.42 1.44
C TYR A 109 5.51 -5.81 0.80
N SER A 110 4.40 -6.54 0.69
CA SER A 110 4.35 -7.83 -0.02
C SER A 110 3.98 -7.65 -1.49
N THR A 111 4.62 -8.44 -2.36
CA THR A 111 4.36 -8.44 -3.81
C THR A 111 4.78 -9.72 -4.50
N TYR A 112 3.98 -10.10 -5.49
CA TYR A 112 4.29 -11.18 -6.44
C TYR A 112 4.92 -10.64 -7.73
N ARG A 113 4.88 -9.31 -7.95
CA ARG A 113 5.41 -8.66 -9.16
C ARG A 113 6.91 -8.45 -9.08
N LEU A 114 7.67 -9.13 -9.95
CA LEU A 114 9.14 -9.03 -10.02
C LEU A 114 9.65 -7.60 -10.20
N GLY A 115 9.04 -6.82 -11.10
CA GLY A 115 9.46 -5.44 -11.39
C GLY A 115 9.22 -4.45 -10.23
N MET A 116 8.43 -4.83 -9.23
CA MET A 116 8.13 -3.95 -8.10
C MET A 116 9.36 -3.66 -7.24
N GLY A 117 10.31 -4.59 -7.13
CA GLY A 117 11.53 -4.39 -6.34
C GLY A 117 12.33 -3.17 -6.79
N ARG A 118 12.52 -2.99 -8.11
CA ARG A 118 13.20 -1.81 -8.67
C ARG A 118 12.48 -0.50 -8.35
N ILE A 119 11.15 -0.53 -8.35
CA ILE A 119 10.34 0.66 -8.02
C ILE A 119 10.47 1.00 -6.53
N LEU A 120 10.36 -0.01 -5.67
CA LEU A 120 10.44 0.13 -4.21
C LEU A 120 11.83 0.59 -3.75
N ALA A 121 12.90 0.06 -4.36
CA ALA A 121 14.27 0.50 -4.08
C ALA A 121 14.48 2.00 -4.31
N GLY A 122 13.76 2.60 -5.27
CA GLY A 122 13.79 4.05 -5.50
C GLY A 122 13.24 4.90 -4.34
N PHE A 123 12.58 4.28 -3.36
CA PHE A 123 12.12 4.93 -2.12
C PHE A 123 12.84 4.42 -0.87
N GLY A 124 13.93 3.67 -1.04
CA GLY A 124 14.73 3.12 0.07
C GLY A 124 14.22 1.80 0.65
N PHE A 125 13.25 1.14 0.02
CA PHE A 125 12.88 -0.21 0.43
C PHE A 125 13.96 -1.21 0.00
N GLU A 126 14.27 -2.14 0.90
CA GLU A 126 15.20 -3.24 0.66
C GLU A 126 14.45 -4.57 0.64
N LEU A 127 14.99 -5.55 -0.07
CA LEU A 127 14.44 -6.91 -0.04
C LEU A 127 14.72 -7.49 1.35
N ASP A 128 13.67 -7.79 2.09
CA ASP A 128 13.76 -8.34 3.44
C ASP A 128 13.66 -9.87 3.42
N LYS A 129 12.64 -10.42 2.75
CA LYS A 129 12.43 -11.88 2.73
C LYS A 129 11.74 -12.37 1.45
N LEU A 130 12.11 -13.59 1.04
CA LEU A 130 11.28 -14.42 0.15
C LEU A 130 10.28 -15.18 1.02
N VAL A 131 9.01 -14.77 1.02
CA VAL A 131 7.97 -15.37 1.86
C VAL A 131 7.57 -16.74 1.31
N THR A 132 7.43 -16.81 -0.01
CA THR A 132 7.29 -18.03 -0.80
C THR A 132 8.22 -17.93 -2.01
N PRO A 133 8.32 -18.95 -2.88
CA PRO A 133 9.07 -18.83 -4.14
C PRO A 133 8.59 -17.67 -5.04
N THR A 134 7.33 -17.28 -4.92
CA THR A 134 6.69 -16.25 -5.75
C THR A 134 6.50 -14.91 -5.02
N GLU A 135 6.30 -14.95 -3.70
CA GLU A 135 6.08 -13.76 -2.86
C GLU A 135 7.38 -13.18 -2.31
N ARG A 136 7.56 -11.88 -2.52
CA ARG A 136 8.66 -11.10 -1.94
C ARG A 136 8.11 -10.07 -0.97
N ARG A 137 8.76 -9.96 0.19
CA ARG A 137 8.53 -8.90 1.17
C ARG A 137 9.70 -7.92 1.15
N TYR A 138 9.37 -6.65 1.02
CA TYR A 138 10.31 -5.54 1.12
C TYR A 138 10.09 -4.77 2.41
N LEU A 139 11.13 -4.16 2.95
CA LEU A 139 11.08 -3.36 4.17
C LEU A 139 11.69 -1.98 3.90
N LEU A 140 11.02 -0.95 4.41
CA LEU A 140 11.59 0.38 4.55
C LEU A 140 11.66 0.69 6.05
N ASP A 141 12.88 0.88 6.54
CA ASP A 141 13.10 1.43 7.87
C ASP A 141 12.75 2.92 7.86
N LEU A 142 11.93 3.34 8.83
CA LEU A 142 11.53 4.72 9.02
C LEU A 142 12.39 5.44 10.07
N GLY A 143 13.37 4.76 10.66
CA GLY A 143 14.31 5.36 11.62
C GLY A 143 13.62 5.78 12.90
N GLY A 144 12.82 4.88 13.49
CA GLY A 144 12.19 5.12 14.80
C GLY A 144 13.20 5.67 15.82
N VAL A 145 12.72 6.42 16.83
CA VAL A 145 13.50 7.24 17.80
C VAL A 145 14.47 6.44 18.71
N TYR A 146 14.79 5.19 18.37
CA TYR A 146 15.80 4.37 19.03
C TYR A 146 16.77 3.80 17.99
N GLY A 147 17.61 4.69 17.46
CA GLY A 147 18.91 4.35 16.89
C GLY A 147 20.01 4.71 17.88
#